data_AF-A0A7K8GD83-F1
#
_entry.id   AF-A0A7K8GD83-F1
#
_cell.length_a   1.000
_cell.length_b   1.000
_cell.length_c   1.000
_cell.angle_alpha   90.00
_cell.angle_beta   90.00
_cell.angle_gamma   90.00
#
_symmetry.space_group_name_H-M   'P 1'
#
loop_
_entity.id
_entity.type
_entity.pdbx_description
1 polymer ?
#
loop_
_entity_poly.entity_id
_entity_poly.type
_entity_poly.pdbx_seq_one_letter_code
_entity_poly.pdbx_strand_id
1 'polypeptide(L)'
;DVAAGGHDIAAGGHDAAAGAPEVPPGCVGLLSGGSGDLDAGPDPAPTPRTPRLLLSPAPCSPPAPFLLILVPSAPSHVAERLAVRDTWGGPWGGSATPPARTVFVLGSPASPRWQRELQRESRQHGDMLQGDFGDSYANLTRKTLLLLRWARACCDAAPFLLKADDDVFVNVPAIATHLATWPGAPARLYLGRVHWRVSPNRAPRSRHHVPEALYAGRAFPPYCSGTAYVLSRQAATALLAAAAGVPLVAPEDVWVGLAARR
;
A
#
# COMPACT_ATOMS: atom_id res chain seq x y z
N ASP A 1 59.88 10.56 28.71
CA ASP A 1 59.95 9.59 27.60
C ASP A 1 59.49 8.22 28.04
N VAL A 2 58.22 7.93 27.82
CA VAL A 2 57.64 6.59 28.00
C VAL A 2 57.35 6.06 26.60
N ALA A 3 58.19 5.13 26.14
CA ALA A 3 58.01 4.44 24.87
C ALA A 3 56.97 3.33 25.03
N ALA A 4 55.89 3.42 24.27
CA ALA A 4 54.84 2.41 24.17
C ALA A 4 55.19 1.39 23.08
N GLY A 5 55.11 0.10 23.42
CA GLY A 5 55.17 -1.01 22.50
C GLY A 5 53.80 -1.65 22.26
N GLY A 6 53.58 -2.08 21.02
CA GLY A 6 52.77 -3.25 20.64
C GLY A 6 51.26 -3.05 20.48
N HIS A 7 50.75 -3.20 19.25
CA HIS A 7 50.20 -4.47 18.75
C HIS A 7 49.52 -4.28 17.38
N ASP A 8 49.94 -5.09 16.40
CA ASP A 8 49.21 -5.36 15.16
C ASP A 8 47.91 -6.10 15.46
N ILE A 9 46.79 -5.65 14.88
CA ILE A 9 45.56 -6.43 14.75
C ILE A 9 45.13 -6.42 13.28
N ALA A 10 45.24 -7.60 12.67
CA ALA A 10 44.76 -7.90 11.33
C ALA A 10 43.24 -7.74 11.23
N ALA A 11 42.79 -6.96 10.25
CA ALA A 11 41.38 -6.80 9.92
C ALA A 11 40.90 -7.96 9.05
N GLY A 12 40.21 -8.92 9.66
CA GLY A 12 39.35 -9.89 8.98
C GLY A 12 37.89 -9.51 9.19
N GLY A 13 37.28 -8.85 8.21
CA GLY A 13 35.86 -8.48 8.23
C GLY A 13 35.11 -9.26 7.15
N HIS A 14 34.37 -10.27 7.58
CA HIS A 14 33.47 -11.08 6.73
C HIS A 14 32.34 -10.22 6.15
N ASP A 15 32.13 -10.34 4.85
CA ASP A 15 30.93 -9.86 4.15
C ASP A 15 29.69 -10.57 4.70
N ALA A 16 28.87 -9.83 5.46
CA ALA A 16 27.54 -10.27 5.84
C ALA A 16 26.60 -10.10 4.63
N ALA A 17 26.32 -11.21 3.95
CA ALA A 17 25.31 -11.30 2.92
C ALA A 17 23.95 -10.81 3.47
N ALA A 18 23.34 -9.84 2.78
CA ALA A 18 22.01 -9.34 3.10
C ALA A 18 20.97 -10.47 2.89
N GLY A 19 20.49 -11.04 4.00
CA GLY A 19 19.36 -11.96 4.00
C GLY A 19 18.10 -11.28 3.44
N ALA A 20 17.28 -12.06 2.72
CA ALA A 20 15.96 -11.61 2.30
C ALA A 20 15.14 -11.16 3.53
N PRO A 21 14.27 -10.14 3.42
CA PRO A 21 13.44 -9.74 4.54
C PRO A 21 12.53 -10.91 4.95
N GLU A 22 12.79 -11.47 6.13
CA GLU A 22 11.88 -12.40 6.78
C GLU A 22 10.57 -11.68 7.09
N VAL A 23 9.45 -12.36 6.89
CA VAL A 23 8.14 -11.81 7.26
C VAL A 23 8.08 -11.68 8.77
N PRO A 24 7.81 -10.49 9.30
CA PRO A 24 7.66 -10.33 10.74
C PRO A 24 6.47 -11.16 11.23
N PRO A 25 6.61 -11.87 12.37
CA PRO A 25 5.52 -12.66 12.95
C PRO A 25 4.30 -11.76 13.16
N GLY A 26 3.18 -12.12 12.53
CA GLY A 26 1.95 -11.32 12.53
C GLY A 26 1.36 -11.04 11.15
N CYS A 27 2.17 -11.09 10.08
CA CYS A 27 1.74 -10.83 8.69
C CYS A 27 1.33 -12.11 7.93
N VAL A 28 0.39 -12.91 8.46
CA VAL A 28 0.01 -14.20 7.87
C VAL A 28 -0.62 -13.99 6.47
N GLY A 29 -0.11 -14.71 5.46
CA GLY A 29 -0.71 -14.77 4.10
C GLY A 29 -0.09 -13.87 3.02
N LEU A 30 0.93 -13.06 3.34
CA LEU A 30 1.63 -12.23 2.33
C LEU A 30 2.62 -12.99 1.44
N LEU A 31 2.98 -14.25 1.78
CA LEU A 31 4.05 -15.02 1.10
C LEU A 31 3.63 -16.33 0.41
N SER A 32 2.34 -16.67 0.25
CA SER A 32 1.98 -17.90 -0.45
C SER A 32 2.27 -17.89 -1.98
N GLY A 33 3.02 -16.91 -2.50
CA GLY A 33 3.53 -16.88 -3.87
C GLY A 33 4.96 -17.43 -3.95
N GLY A 34 5.13 -18.73 -3.73
CA GLY A 34 6.40 -19.44 -3.98
C GLY A 34 6.50 -19.92 -5.43
N SER A 35 7.71 -19.84 -5.99
CA SER A 35 8.12 -20.47 -7.24
C SER A 35 7.89 -21.99 -7.16
N GLY A 36 7.06 -22.55 -8.04
CA GLY A 36 6.82 -23.98 -8.08
C GLY A 36 5.90 -24.34 -9.24
N ASP A 37 6.32 -25.32 -10.03
CA ASP A 37 5.66 -25.81 -11.23
C ASP A 37 4.21 -26.26 -10.97
N LEU A 38 3.39 -26.07 -11.99
CA LEU A 38 1.97 -26.36 -12.03
C LEU A 38 1.74 -27.89 -12.00
N ASP A 39 1.01 -28.37 -10.99
CA ASP A 39 0.10 -29.51 -11.19
C ASP A 39 -1.33 -28.96 -11.19
N ALA A 40 -2.09 -29.34 -12.21
CA ALA A 40 -3.29 -28.63 -12.66
C ALA A 40 -4.56 -29.27 -12.10
N GLY A 41 -5.23 -28.55 -11.19
CA GLY A 41 -6.65 -28.72 -10.89
C GLY A 41 -7.46 -27.53 -11.44
N PRO A 42 -8.78 -27.66 -11.65
CA PRO A 42 -9.62 -26.59 -12.18
C PRO A 42 -9.85 -25.52 -11.09
N ASP A 43 -8.93 -24.57 -11.01
CA ASP A 43 -8.89 -23.53 -10.00
C ASP A 43 -9.95 -22.44 -10.29
N PRO A 44 -10.74 -21.96 -9.30
CA PRO A 44 -11.47 -20.70 -9.46
C PRO A 44 -10.52 -19.60 -9.92
N ALA A 45 -11.00 -18.70 -10.79
CA ALA A 45 -10.23 -17.64 -11.45
C ALA A 45 -9.08 -17.13 -10.56
N PRO A 46 -7.81 -17.19 -11.02
CA PRO A 46 -6.67 -17.02 -10.15
C PRO A 46 -6.73 -15.64 -9.51
N THR A 47 -6.81 -15.61 -8.18
CA THR A 47 -6.60 -14.38 -7.42
C THR A 47 -5.28 -13.75 -7.91
N PRO A 48 -5.24 -12.41 -8.15
CA PRO A 48 -4.00 -11.79 -8.58
C PRO A 48 -2.90 -12.11 -7.57
N ARG A 49 -1.88 -12.89 -7.95
CA ARG A 49 -0.85 -13.36 -7.00
C ARG A 49 -0.29 -12.18 -6.21
N THR A 50 -0.16 -12.36 -4.90
CA THR A 50 0.49 -11.37 -4.05
C THR A 50 1.96 -11.27 -4.46
N PRO A 51 2.44 -10.08 -4.84
CA PRO A 51 3.85 -9.92 -5.19
C PRO A 51 4.71 -10.15 -3.95
N ARG A 52 5.94 -10.65 -4.17
CA ARG A 52 6.95 -10.74 -3.12
C ARG A 52 7.17 -9.36 -2.51
N LEU A 53 7.33 -9.29 -1.19
CA LEU A 53 7.73 -8.06 -0.51
C LEU A 53 9.24 -7.86 -0.61
N LEU A 54 9.66 -6.67 -1.02
CA LEU A 54 11.06 -6.23 -1.06
C LEU A 54 11.43 -5.41 0.17
N LEU A 55 10.49 -4.58 0.62
CA LEU A 55 10.58 -3.80 1.85
C LEU A 55 9.23 -3.89 2.56
N SER A 56 9.23 -4.00 3.87
CA SER A 56 8.02 -3.95 4.68
C SER A 56 8.32 -3.15 5.94
N PRO A 57 7.42 -2.24 6.34
CA PRO A 57 7.51 -1.64 7.65
C PRO A 57 7.11 -2.69 8.70
N ALA A 58 7.42 -2.42 9.97
CA ALA A 58 7.01 -3.30 11.07
C ALA A 58 5.46 -3.43 11.11
N PRO A 59 4.90 -4.59 11.50
CA PRO A 59 3.47 -4.74 11.71
C PRO A 59 2.93 -3.71 12.72
N CYS A 60 1.62 -3.51 12.75
CA CYS A 60 0.99 -2.73 13.80
C CYS A 60 0.93 -3.57 15.08
N SER A 61 1.76 -3.22 16.06
CA SER A 61 1.68 -3.78 17.41
C SER A 61 0.54 -3.14 18.19
N PRO A 62 -0.09 -3.85 19.14
CA PRO A 62 -1.06 -3.25 20.04
C PRO A 62 -0.46 -2.09 20.87
N PRO A 63 -1.18 -0.97 21.06
CA PRO A 63 -2.46 -0.66 20.45
C PRO A 63 -2.30 -0.29 18.96
N ALA A 64 -3.14 -0.89 18.10
CA ALA A 64 -3.16 -0.57 16.68
C ALA A 64 -3.60 0.89 16.44
N PRO A 65 -3.16 1.53 15.34
CA PRO A 65 -3.63 2.87 14.99
C PRO A 65 -5.14 2.84 14.75
N PHE A 66 -5.84 3.91 15.11
CA PHE A 66 -7.23 4.11 14.75
C PHE A 66 -7.38 4.34 13.23
N LEU A 67 -6.45 5.09 12.65
CA LEU A 67 -6.40 5.34 11.20
C LEU A 67 -5.05 4.90 10.62
N LEU A 68 -5.07 3.90 9.75
CA LEU A 68 -3.90 3.53 8.94
C LEU A 68 -3.94 4.29 7.61
N ILE A 69 -2.97 5.18 7.40
CA ILE A 69 -2.82 6.00 6.21
C ILE A 69 -1.85 5.30 5.26
N LEU A 70 -2.30 5.02 4.04
CA LEU A 70 -1.56 4.28 3.01
C LEU A 70 -1.38 5.22 1.82
N VAL A 71 -0.14 5.59 1.54
CA VAL A 71 0.20 6.60 0.53
C VAL A 71 0.95 5.95 -0.63
N PRO A 72 0.28 5.59 -1.74
CA PRO A 72 0.99 5.17 -2.95
C PRO A 72 1.89 6.30 -3.43
N SER A 73 3.17 6.00 -3.63
CA SER A 73 4.18 6.98 -4.05
C SER A 73 5.08 6.39 -5.12
N ALA A 74 5.81 7.23 -5.85
CA ALA A 74 6.79 6.79 -6.84
C ALA A 74 8.22 6.78 -6.25
N PRO A 75 9.14 5.91 -6.69
CA PRO A 75 10.50 5.84 -6.16
C PRO A 75 11.24 7.19 -6.18
N SER A 76 11.01 7.99 -7.21
CA SER A 76 11.59 9.32 -7.39
C SER A 76 10.96 10.41 -6.51
N HIS A 77 9.79 10.18 -5.91
CA HIS A 77 9.03 11.16 -5.15
C HIS A 77 9.53 11.31 -3.69
N VAL A 78 10.83 11.53 -3.53
CA VAL A 78 11.45 11.64 -2.19
C VAL A 78 10.96 12.91 -1.49
N ALA A 79 10.84 14.02 -2.21
CA ALA A 79 10.43 15.31 -1.65
C ALA A 79 8.96 15.30 -1.21
N GLU A 80 8.09 14.64 -1.96
CA GLU A 80 6.67 14.48 -1.68
C GLU A 80 6.49 13.63 -0.42
N ARG A 81 7.19 12.49 -0.29
CA ARG A 81 7.15 11.68 0.93
C ARG A 81 7.67 12.45 2.15
N LEU A 82 8.74 13.23 2.01
CA LEU A 82 9.22 14.12 3.07
C LEU A 82 8.17 15.17 3.45
N ALA A 83 7.56 15.83 2.47
CA ALA A 83 6.50 16.80 2.71
C ALA A 83 5.29 16.18 3.43
N VAL A 84 4.88 14.96 3.05
CA VAL A 84 3.83 14.22 3.75
C VAL A 84 4.24 13.94 5.20
N ARG A 85 5.45 13.43 5.45
CA ARG A 85 5.96 13.16 6.83
C ARG A 85 6.02 14.41 7.69
N ASP A 86 6.50 15.52 7.13
CA ASP A 86 6.70 16.79 7.84
C ASP A 86 5.38 17.57 8.04
N THR A 87 4.29 17.14 7.39
CA THR A 87 2.98 17.77 7.49
C THR A 87 1.90 16.80 7.97
N TRP A 88 1.01 16.37 7.07
CA TRP A 88 -0.22 15.68 7.43
C TRP A 88 -0.06 14.18 7.70
N GLY A 89 1.00 13.57 7.19
CA GLY A 89 1.31 12.15 7.37
C GLY A 89 2.25 11.87 8.55
N GLY A 90 2.60 12.89 9.34
CA GLY A 90 3.38 12.75 10.57
C GLY A 90 2.67 11.90 11.64
N PRO A 91 3.33 11.65 12.77
CA PRO A 91 2.74 10.87 13.86
C PRO A 91 1.52 11.60 14.46
N TRP A 92 0.40 10.89 14.58
CA TRP A 92 -0.79 11.38 15.28
C TRP A 92 -1.05 10.52 16.51
N GLY A 93 -1.37 11.18 17.62
CA GLY A 93 -1.75 10.55 18.89
C GLY A 93 -1.77 11.59 20.00
N GLY A 94 -2.84 11.60 20.81
CA GLY A 94 -3.02 12.58 21.89
C GLY A 94 -4.49 12.70 22.30
N SER A 95 -4.82 13.68 23.13
CA SER A 95 -6.19 13.88 23.61
C SER A 95 -7.17 14.37 22.54
N ALA A 96 -6.67 15.05 21.49
CA ALA A 96 -7.50 15.70 20.48
C ALA A 96 -7.69 14.90 19.17
N THR A 97 -6.77 13.97 18.87
CA THR A 97 -6.75 13.24 17.60
C THR A 97 -6.51 11.75 17.85
N PRO A 98 -7.39 10.86 17.36
CA PRO A 98 -7.15 9.42 17.41
C PRO A 98 -5.81 9.02 16.79
N PRO A 99 -5.12 7.98 17.31
CA PRO A 99 -3.82 7.57 16.80
C PRO A 99 -3.85 7.23 15.32
N ALA A 100 -2.90 7.73 14.54
CA ALA A 100 -2.77 7.39 13.12
C ALA A 100 -1.32 7.06 12.76
N ARG A 101 -1.17 6.20 11.75
CA ARG A 101 0.13 5.76 11.23
C ARG A 101 0.15 5.84 9.72
N THR A 102 1.22 6.39 9.17
CA THR A 102 1.43 6.48 7.72
C THR A 102 2.38 5.39 7.23
N VAL A 103 2.08 4.81 6.07
CA VAL A 103 2.93 3.87 5.33
C VAL A 103 2.94 4.26 3.86
N PHE A 104 4.12 4.39 3.27
CA PHE A 104 4.28 4.65 1.84
C PHE A 104 4.34 3.35 1.05
N VAL A 105 3.65 3.29 -0.09
CA VAL A 105 3.45 2.06 -0.88
C VAL A 105 4.04 2.23 -2.27
N LEU A 106 5.01 1.38 -2.62
CA LEU A 106 5.80 1.50 -3.85
C LEU A 106 5.95 0.17 -4.58
N GLY A 107 6.30 0.25 -5.86
CA GLY A 107 6.80 -0.86 -6.66
C GLY A 107 8.32 -0.79 -6.85
N SER A 108 8.84 -1.70 -7.67
CA SER A 108 10.24 -1.76 -8.09
C SER A 108 10.54 -0.67 -9.13
N PRO A 109 11.52 0.23 -8.88
CA PRO A 109 11.97 1.18 -9.89
C PRO A 109 12.71 0.47 -11.03
N ALA A 110 12.67 1.05 -12.23
CA ALA A 110 13.51 0.59 -13.34
C ALA A 110 15.01 0.90 -13.13
N SER A 111 15.33 1.90 -12.31
CA SER A 111 16.71 2.32 -12.06
C SER A 111 17.27 1.73 -10.77
N PRO A 112 18.44 1.05 -10.81
CA PRO A 112 19.13 0.59 -9.61
C PRO A 112 19.50 1.71 -8.64
N ARG A 113 19.68 2.94 -9.15
CA ARG A 113 19.91 4.13 -8.31
C ARG A 113 18.74 4.35 -7.36
N TRP A 114 17.51 4.33 -7.88
CA TRP A 114 16.30 4.53 -7.08
C TRP A 114 16.06 3.38 -6.10
N GLN A 115 16.41 2.15 -6.46
CA GLN A 115 16.32 1.03 -5.51
C GLN A 115 17.23 1.24 -4.29
N ARG A 116 18.47 1.72 -4.50
CA ARG A 116 19.39 2.03 -3.40
C ARG A 116 18.89 3.19 -2.54
N GLU A 117 18.24 4.20 -3.14
CA GLU A 117 17.63 5.30 -2.39
C GLU A 117 16.48 4.81 -1.51
N LEU A 118 15.58 3.99 -2.06
CA LEU A 118 14.48 3.40 -1.29
C LEU A 118 14.97 2.56 -0.11
N GLN A 119 16.04 1.79 -0.29
CA GLN A 119 16.64 1.02 0.80
C GLN A 119 17.22 1.93 1.90
N ARG A 120 17.86 3.05 1.53
CA ARG A 120 18.35 4.02 2.52
C ARG A 120 17.21 4.69 3.27
N GLU A 121 16.23 5.21 2.54
CA GLU A 121 15.05 5.86 3.11
C GLU A 121 14.27 4.90 4.03
N SER A 122 14.08 3.66 3.61
CA SER A 122 13.43 2.63 4.42
C SER A 122 14.17 2.33 5.72
N ARG A 123 15.51 2.33 5.73
CA ARG A 123 16.31 2.16 6.96
C ARG A 123 16.19 3.36 7.88
N GLN A 124 16.03 4.56 7.33
CA GLN A 124 15.93 5.80 8.08
C GLN A 124 14.55 5.99 8.71
N HIS A 125 13.47 5.70 7.97
CA HIS A 125 12.11 6.03 8.38
C HIS A 125 11.26 4.82 8.78
N GLY A 126 11.56 3.62 8.28
CA GLY A 126 10.85 2.38 8.68
C GLY A 126 9.37 2.31 8.28
N ASP A 127 8.93 3.14 7.32
CA ASP A 127 7.54 3.33 6.90
C ASP A 127 7.28 2.95 5.43
N MET A 128 8.18 2.18 4.82
CA MET A 128 8.16 1.85 3.39
C MET A 128 7.69 0.42 3.13
N LEU A 129 6.60 0.28 2.37
CA LEU A 129 6.09 -0.98 1.84
C LEU A 129 6.39 -1.06 0.33
N GLN A 130 7.24 -2.01 -0.07
CA GLN A 130 7.63 -2.20 -1.47
C GLN A 130 7.29 -3.61 -1.95
N GLY A 131 6.52 -3.72 -3.03
CA GLY A 131 6.27 -4.98 -3.71
C GLY A 131 7.12 -5.18 -4.96
N ASP A 132 7.40 -6.43 -5.30
CA ASP A 132 8.20 -6.81 -6.47
C ASP A 132 7.36 -6.80 -7.75
N PHE A 133 7.06 -5.58 -8.23
CA PHE A 133 6.45 -5.32 -9.53
C PHE A 133 6.83 -3.92 -10.00
N GLY A 134 6.97 -3.72 -11.31
CA GLY A 134 7.40 -2.42 -11.85
C GLY A 134 6.52 -1.25 -11.41
N ASP A 135 7.14 -0.19 -10.91
CA ASP A 135 6.45 1.02 -10.49
C ASP A 135 6.02 1.86 -11.72
N SER A 136 4.71 1.86 -12.00
CA SER A 136 4.13 2.60 -13.11
C SER A 136 2.65 2.89 -12.84
N TYR A 137 2.10 3.88 -13.56
CA TYR A 137 0.67 4.20 -13.50
C TYR A 137 -0.21 2.97 -13.80
N ALA A 138 0.17 2.16 -14.79
CA ALA A 138 -0.57 0.95 -15.16
C ALA A 138 -0.63 -0.10 -14.03
N ASN A 139 0.30 -0.03 -13.06
CA ASN A 139 0.37 -0.93 -11.92
C ASN A 139 -0.18 -0.32 -10.62
N LEU A 140 -0.87 0.83 -10.66
CA LEU A 140 -1.50 1.40 -9.45
C LEU A 140 -2.47 0.42 -8.78
N THR A 141 -3.26 -0.32 -9.56
CA THR A 141 -4.13 -1.38 -9.01
C THR A 141 -3.35 -2.47 -8.28
N ARG A 142 -2.13 -2.80 -8.72
CA ARG A 142 -1.26 -3.74 -7.99
C ARG A 142 -0.76 -3.13 -6.67
N LYS A 143 -0.43 -1.84 -6.64
CA LYS A 143 -0.13 -1.13 -5.38
C LYS A 143 -1.34 -1.12 -4.45
N THR A 144 -2.55 -0.91 -4.97
CA THR A 144 -3.78 -0.95 -4.18
C THR A 144 -4.07 -2.34 -3.62
N LEU A 145 -3.81 -3.40 -4.38
CA LEU A 145 -3.89 -4.76 -3.86
C LEU A 145 -2.85 -5.03 -2.78
N LEU A 146 -1.61 -4.58 -2.99
CA LEU A 146 -0.52 -4.72 -2.01
C LEU A 146 -0.87 -4.01 -0.69
N LEU A 147 -1.30 -2.74 -0.74
CA LEU A 147 -1.63 -1.98 0.46
C LEU A 147 -2.81 -2.59 1.23
N LEU A 148 -3.83 -3.08 0.51
CA LEU A 148 -4.98 -3.73 1.16
C LEU A 148 -4.54 -5.04 1.83
N ARG A 149 -3.77 -5.88 1.14
CA ARG A 149 -3.26 -7.14 1.69
C ARG A 149 -2.37 -6.91 2.90
N TRP A 150 -1.45 -5.95 2.82
CA TRP A 150 -0.58 -5.62 3.93
C TRP A 150 -1.36 -5.06 5.12
N ALA A 151 -2.32 -4.17 4.89
CA ALA A 151 -3.17 -3.64 5.96
C ALA A 151 -3.96 -4.74 6.67
N ARG A 152 -4.51 -5.72 5.93
CA ARG A 152 -5.26 -6.84 6.52
C ARG A 152 -4.37 -7.90 7.16
N ALA A 153 -3.17 -8.13 6.63
CA ALA A 153 -2.26 -9.11 7.21
C ALA A 153 -1.49 -8.55 8.40
N CYS A 154 -0.95 -7.34 8.30
CA CYS A 154 0.01 -6.78 9.25
C CYS A 154 -0.55 -5.68 10.16
N CYS A 155 -1.76 -5.19 9.89
CA CYS A 155 -2.40 -4.14 10.68
C CYS A 155 -3.90 -4.39 10.86
N ASP A 156 -4.27 -5.66 11.07
CA ASP A 156 -5.66 -6.11 10.98
C ASP A 156 -6.62 -5.36 11.93
N ALA A 157 -6.10 -4.94 13.08
CA ALA A 157 -6.86 -4.28 14.13
C ALA A 157 -7.18 -2.80 13.85
N ALA A 158 -6.59 -2.18 12.81
CA ALA A 158 -6.94 -0.81 12.44
C ALA A 158 -8.40 -0.74 11.93
N PRO A 159 -9.29 0.06 12.55
CA PRO A 159 -10.69 0.12 12.15
C PRO A 159 -10.91 0.82 10.82
N PHE A 160 -10.05 1.79 10.48
CA PHE A 160 -10.13 2.57 9.25
C PHE A 160 -8.79 2.61 8.51
N LEU A 161 -8.88 2.52 7.19
CA LEU A 161 -7.81 2.75 6.25
C LEU A 161 -8.10 4.02 5.48
N LEU A 162 -7.12 4.92 5.35
CA LEU A 162 -7.16 6.03 4.42
C LEU A 162 -6.14 5.77 3.31
N LYS A 163 -6.60 5.69 2.06
CA LYS A 163 -5.70 5.83 0.90
C LYS A 163 -5.69 7.30 0.52
N ALA A 164 -4.51 7.86 0.29
CA ALA A 164 -4.32 9.20 -0.27
C ALA A 164 -3.09 9.22 -1.19
N ASP A 165 -3.13 10.01 -2.25
CA ASP A 165 -1.95 10.19 -3.12
C ASP A 165 -0.85 11.01 -2.41
N ASP A 166 0.37 11.00 -2.94
CA ASP A 166 1.50 11.75 -2.36
C ASP A 166 1.52 13.24 -2.76
N ASP A 167 0.65 13.65 -3.68
CA ASP A 167 0.51 15.02 -4.20
C ASP A 167 -0.73 15.76 -3.66
N VAL A 168 -1.27 15.32 -2.52
CA VAL A 168 -2.44 15.92 -1.86
C VAL A 168 -2.14 16.43 -0.46
N PHE A 169 -3.06 17.22 0.09
CA PHE A 169 -3.10 17.57 1.51
C PHE A 169 -4.32 16.95 2.17
N VAL A 170 -4.12 16.33 3.34
CA VAL A 170 -5.20 15.70 4.13
C VAL A 170 -5.28 16.36 5.50
N ASN A 171 -6.47 16.81 5.90
CA ASN A 171 -6.71 17.20 7.29
C ASN A 171 -6.99 15.95 8.14
N VAL A 172 -5.93 15.25 8.56
CA VAL A 172 -6.01 13.99 9.32
C VAL A 172 -6.78 14.14 10.64
N PRO A 173 -6.56 15.20 11.46
CA PRO A 173 -7.35 15.42 12.67
C PRO A 173 -8.85 15.49 12.41
N ALA A 174 -9.26 16.24 11.38
CA ALA A 174 -10.68 16.36 11.05
C ALA A 174 -11.29 15.02 10.63
N ILE A 175 -10.59 14.24 9.79
CA ILE A 175 -11.07 12.92 9.36
C ILE A 175 -11.14 11.94 10.53
N ALA A 176 -10.05 11.82 11.31
CA ALA A 176 -9.96 10.86 12.40
C ALA A 176 -11.01 11.15 13.49
N THR A 177 -11.17 12.41 13.89
CA THR A 177 -12.18 12.82 14.88
C THR A 177 -13.59 12.64 14.34
N HIS A 178 -13.85 12.96 13.06
CA HIS A 178 -15.16 12.71 12.44
C HIS A 178 -15.52 11.22 12.46
N LEU A 179 -14.59 10.34 12.06
CA LEU A 179 -14.80 8.88 12.08
C LEU A 179 -15.00 8.36 13.51
N ALA A 180 -14.30 8.91 14.50
CA ALA A 180 -14.48 8.55 15.90
C ALA A 180 -15.86 8.96 16.46
N THR A 181 -16.49 10.00 15.90
CA THR A 181 -17.84 10.43 16.28
C THR A 181 -18.97 9.61 15.65
N TRP A 182 -18.66 8.58 14.85
CA TRP A 182 -19.65 7.67 14.27
C TRP A 182 -19.74 6.34 15.04
N PRO A 183 -20.41 6.31 16.22
CA PRO A 183 -20.78 5.04 16.83
C PRO A 183 -21.74 4.31 15.87
N GLY A 184 -21.36 3.11 15.42
CA GLY A 184 -22.14 2.35 14.45
C GLY A 184 -21.94 2.73 12.99
N ALA A 185 -20.78 3.32 12.62
CA ALA A 185 -20.38 3.49 11.23
C ALA A 185 -20.68 2.21 10.42
N PRO A 186 -21.17 2.32 9.16
CA PRO A 186 -21.50 1.15 8.35
C PRO A 186 -20.34 0.16 8.35
N ALA A 187 -20.63 -1.12 8.62
CA ALA A 187 -19.61 -2.15 8.71
C ALA A 187 -18.71 -2.15 7.46
N ARG A 188 -19.30 -1.93 6.27
CA ARG A 188 -18.58 -1.79 4.99
C ARG A 188 -18.57 -0.34 4.50
N LEU A 189 -18.04 0.58 5.30
CA LEU A 189 -17.83 1.97 4.89
C LEU A 189 -16.80 2.06 3.74
N TYR A 190 -17.21 2.71 2.64
CA TYR A 190 -16.36 3.22 1.57
C TYR A 190 -16.73 4.69 1.33
N LEU A 191 -15.87 5.60 1.79
CA LEU A 191 -16.15 7.03 1.89
C LEU A 191 -15.14 7.84 1.09
N GLY A 192 -15.62 8.82 0.34
CA GLY A 192 -14.77 9.73 -0.43
C GLY A 192 -15.61 10.55 -1.42
N ARG A 193 -14.93 11.28 -2.32
CA ARG A 193 -15.61 12.00 -3.40
C ARG A 193 -16.09 11.01 -4.47
N VAL A 194 -17.38 10.76 -4.54
CA VAL A 194 -17.95 9.75 -5.44
C VAL A 194 -18.11 10.29 -6.87
N HIS A 195 -17.54 9.57 -7.82
CA HIS A 195 -17.78 9.72 -9.25
C HIS A 195 -18.95 8.86 -9.69
N TRP A 196 -19.84 9.46 -10.49
CA TRP A 196 -21.04 8.80 -11.01
C TRP A 196 -21.03 8.84 -12.53
N ARG A 197 -21.51 7.74 -13.15
CA ARG A 197 -21.76 7.65 -14.61
C ARG A 197 -20.54 7.99 -15.48
N VAL A 198 -19.32 7.74 -14.98
CA VAL A 198 -18.09 7.94 -15.76
C VAL A 198 -17.98 6.86 -16.82
N SER A 199 -17.78 7.26 -18.08
CA SER A 199 -17.61 6.33 -19.20
C SER A 199 -16.15 5.85 -19.29
N PRO A 200 -15.91 4.57 -19.63
CA PRO A 200 -14.55 4.06 -19.82
C PRO A 200 -13.84 4.79 -20.97
N ASN A 201 -12.59 5.21 -20.75
CA ASN A 201 -11.78 5.75 -21.82
C ASN A 201 -11.31 4.61 -22.73
N ARG A 202 -11.74 4.61 -24.00
CA ARG A 202 -11.38 3.57 -24.99
C ARG A 202 -10.20 3.93 -25.88
N ALA A 203 -9.56 5.09 -25.66
CA ALA A 203 -8.41 5.51 -26.46
C ALA A 203 -7.13 4.77 -26.01
N PRO A 204 -6.49 3.94 -26.85
CA PRO A 204 -5.36 3.08 -26.42
C PRO A 204 -4.13 3.82 -25.90
N ARG A 205 -3.97 5.10 -26.26
CA ARG A 205 -2.85 5.96 -25.83
C ARG A 205 -3.13 6.72 -24.52
N SER A 206 -4.34 6.64 -23.99
CA SER A 206 -4.68 7.29 -22.73
C SER A 206 -4.13 6.50 -21.55
N ARG A 207 -3.54 7.16 -20.55
CA ARG A 207 -3.15 6.49 -19.29
C ARG A 207 -4.37 5.86 -18.57
N HIS A 208 -5.56 6.41 -18.81
CA HIS A 208 -6.82 5.92 -18.25
C HIS A 208 -7.53 4.90 -19.15
N HIS A 209 -6.83 4.36 -20.17
CA HIS A 209 -7.43 3.42 -21.12
C HIS A 209 -7.94 2.16 -20.40
N VAL A 210 -9.21 1.83 -20.66
CA VAL A 210 -9.84 0.58 -20.23
C VAL A 210 -10.39 -0.11 -21.49
N PRO A 211 -9.77 -1.21 -21.95
CA PRO A 211 -10.25 -2.01 -23.07
C PRO A 211 -11.67 -2.54 -22.85
N GLU A 212 -12.44 -2.68 -23.93
CA GLU A 212 -13.78 -3.28 -23.87
C GLU A 212 -13.75 -4.73 -23.37
N ALA A 213 -12.69 -5.48 -23.73
CA ALA A 213 -12.46 -6.84 -23.24
C ALA A 213 -12.30 -6.94 -21.71
N LEU A 214 -11.80 -5.89 -21.05
CA LEU A 214 -11.71 -5.83 -19.58
C LEU A 214 -13.00 -5.32 -18.94
N TYR A 215 -13.75 -4.47 -19.64
CA TYR A 215 -15.00 -3.93 -19.15
C TYR A 215 -15.91 -3.49 -20.29
N ALA A 216 -16.97 -4.25 -20.57
CA ALA A 216 -17.91 -3.96 -21.66
C ALA A 216 -18.99 -2.92 -21.30
N GLY A 217 -19.08 -2.51 -20.03
CA GLY A 217 -20.10 -1.56 -19.58
C GLY A 217 -19.92 -0.17 -20.20
N ARG A 218 -21.04 0.55 -20.39
CA ARG A 218 -21.04 1.92 -20.92
C ARG A 218 -20.61 2.96 -19.88
N ALA A 219 -20.82 2.69 -18.60
CA ALA A 219 -20.40 3.54 -17.50
C ALA A 219 -20.00 2.68 -16.30
N PHE A 220 -18.94 3.08 -15.61
CA PHE A 220 -18.49 2.44 -14.39
C PHE A 220 -19.55 2.54 -13.28
N PRO A 221 -19.58 1.58 -12.32
CA PRO A 221 -20.32 1.78 -11.09
C PRO A 221 -19.77 2.98 -10.31
N PRO A 222 -20.51 3.51 -9.31
CA PRO A 222 -20.01 4.58 -8.47
C PRO A 222 -18.70 4.18 -7.78
N TYR A 223 -17.73 5.10 -7.77
CA TYR A 223 -16.42 4.87 -7.15
C TYR A 223 -15.91 6.17 -6.53
N CYS A 224 -15.10 6.08 -5.47
CA CYS A 224 -14.45 7.26 -4.90
C CYS A 224 -13.23 7.66 -5.72
N SER A 225 -13.02 8.96 -5.93
CA SER A 225 -11.84 9.55 -6.56
C SER A 225 -10.53 8.97 -6.01
N GLY A 226 -9.58 8.64 -6.89
CA GLY A 226 -8.25 8.14 -6.51
C GLY A 226 -7.50 9.04 -5.53
N THR A 227 -7.71 10.37 -5.61
CA THR A 227 -7.10 11.38 -4.74
C THR A 227 -7.06 10.99 -3.26
N ALA A 228 -8.20 10.58 -2.70
CA ALA A 228 -8.29 10.05 -1.35
C ALA A 228 -9.63 9.33 -1.10
N TYR A 229 -9.59 8.24 -0.32
CA TYR A 229 -10.78 7.57 0.18
C TYR A 229 -10.52 6.79 1.47
N VAL A 230 -11.56 6.68 2.30
CA VAL A 230 -11.56 5.90 3.54
C VAL A 230 -12.28 4.58 3.32
N LEU A 231 -11.69 3.50 3.83
CA LEU A 231 -12.29 2.18 3.92
C LEU A 231 -12.36 1.76 5.39
N SER A 232 -13.50 1.23 5.81
CA SER A 232 -13.56 0.42 7.04
C SER A 232 -12.76 -0.87 6.87
N ARG A 233 -12.38 -1.46 8.00
CA ARG A 233 -11.78 -2.79 8.07
C ARG A 233 -12.55 -3.85 7.27
N GLN A 234 -13.87 -3.92 7.42
CA GLN A 234 -14.68 -4.94 6.75
C GLN A 234 -14.89 -4.59 5.27
N ALA A 235 -14.92 -3.31 4.88
CA ALA A 235 -14.88 -2.93 3.46
C ALA A 235 -13.58 -3.39 2.79
N ALA A 236 -12.42 -3.13 3.40
CA ALA A 236 -11.13 -3.59 2.88
C ALA A 236 -11.07 -5.13 2.75
N THR A 237 -11.64 -5.85 3.72
CA THR A 237 -11.77 -7.32 3.66
C THR A 237 -12.66 -7.78 2.51
N ALA A 238 -13.81 -7.12 2.31
CA ALA A 238 -14.73 -7.44 1.21
C ALA A 238 -14.10 -7.17 -0.17
N LEU A 239 -13.34 -6.07 -0.31
CA LEU A 239 -12.62 -5.75 -1.54
C LEU A 239 -11.58 -6.84 -1.89
N LEU A 240 -10.82 -7.32 -0.91
CA LEU A 240 -9.86 -8.41 -1.12
C LEU A 240 -10.55 -9.72 -1.52
N ALA A 241 -11.70 -10.04 -0.92
CA ALA A 241 -12.48 -11.22 -1.29
C ALA A 241 -13.03 -11.11 -2.73
N ALA A 242 -13.46 -9.92 -3.14
CA ALA A 242 -13.97 -9.67 -4.50
C ALA A 242 -12.87 -9.66 -5.57
N ALA A 243 -11.62 -9.36 -5.20
CA ALA A 243 -10.52 -9.09 -6.11
C ALA A 243 -10.29 -10.18 -7.16
N ALA A 244 -10.49 -11.47 -6.81
CA ALA A 244 -10.29 -12.61 -7.70
C ALA A 244 -11.08 -12.52 -9.01
N GLY A 245 -12.31 -12.00 -8.93
CA GLY A 245 -13.17 -11.90 -10.11
C GLY A 245 -13.08 -10.56 -10.82
N VAL A 246 -12.35 -9.57 -10.29
CA VAL A 246 -12.37 -8.19 -10.83
C VAL A 246 -11.19 -8.01 -11.77
N PRO A 247 -11.41 -7.66 -13.05
CA PRO A 247 -10.33 -7.44 -14.01
C PRO A 247 -9.45 -6.29 -13.53
N LEU A 248 -8.13 -6.47 -13.59
CA LEU A 248 -7.17 -5.41 -13.27
C LEU A 248 -7.21 -4.34 -14.37
N VAL A 249 -7.75 -3.17 -14.03
CA VAL A 249 -7.74 -1.98 -14.89
C VAL A 249 -6.69 -0.99 -14.37
N ALA A 250 -6.15 -0.13 -15.23
CA ALA A 250 -5.09 0.80 -14.84
C ALA A 250 -5.56 1.90 -13.85
N PRO A 251 -6.74 2.55 -14.04
CA PRO A 251 -7.28 3.45 -13.02
C PRO A 251 -7.69 2.64 -11.78
N GLU A 252 -6.95 2.79 -10.70
CA GLU A 252 -7.11 1.98 -9.49
C GLU A 252 -8.41 2.31 -8.76
N ASP A 253 -8.83 3.56 -8.81
CA ASP A 253 -10.07 4.05 -8.22
C ASP A 253 -11.31 3.41 -8.86
N VAL A 254 -11.28 3.26 -10.19
CA VAL A 254 -12.27 2.47 -10.94
C VAL A 254 -12.22 1.00 -10.50
N TRP A 255 -11.03 0.41 -10.36
CA TRP A 255 -10.91 -0.98 -9.89
C TRP A 255 -11.53 -1.17 -8.50
N VAL A 256 -11.29 -0.25 -7.56
CA VAL A 256 -11.89 -0.29 -6.21
C VAL A 256 -13.42 -0.21 -6.31
N GLY A 257 -13.96 0.67 -7.18
CA GLY A 257 -15.41 0.74 -7.42
C GLY A 257 -16.01 -0.53 -8.02
N LEU A 258 -15.31 -1.16 -8.97
CA LEU A 258 -15.72 -2.45 -9.55
C LEU A 258 -15.74 -3.55 -8.50
N ALA A 259 -14.75 -3.58 -7.60
CA ALA A 259 -14.70 -4.51 -6.49
C ALA A 259 -15.78 -4.23 -5.44
N ALA A 260 -16.04 -2.96 -5.10
CA ALA A 260 -17.04 -2.55 -4.12
C ALA A 260 -18.49 -2.87 -4.55
N ARG A 261 -18.74 -3.02 -5.85
CA ARG A 261 -20.06 -3.41 -6.38
C ARG A 261 -20.43 -4.87 -6.10
N ARG A 262 -19.45 -5.74 -5.85
CA ARG A 262 -19.65 -7.18 -5.66
C ARG A 262 -19.98 -7.53 -4.21
#